data_AF-A0A7K7L997-F1
#
_entry.id   AF-A0A7K7L997-F1
#
_cell.length_a   1.000
_cell.length_b   1.000
_cell.length_c   1.000
_cell.angle_alpha   90.00
_cell.angle_beta   90.00
_cell.angle_gamma   90.00
#
_symmetry.space_group_name_H-M   'P 1'
#
loop_
_entity.id
_entity.type
_entity.pdbx_description
1 polymer ?
#
loop_
_entity_poly.entity_id
_entity_poly.type
_entity_poly.pdbx_seq_one_letter_code
_entity_poly.pdbx_strand_id
1 'polypeptide(L)' 'DNSSQKASAPFSANSFGAFVSPNTLNLSSFTKLMKKLQEIHPEASRDKIVDALLEVRKNNKGILSGLSISSIMERTSVIL' A
#
# COMPACT_ATOMS: atom_id res chain seq x y z
N ASP A 1 51.02 -1.44 -16.93
CA ASP A 1 50.03 -2.49 -16.69
C ASP A 1 48.63 -2.05 -17.09
N ASN A 2 48.01 -2.95 -17.85
CA ASN A 2 46.70 -3.07 -18.47
C ASN A 2 45.68 -1.90 -18.51
N SER A 3 45.34 -1.56 -19.74
CA SER A 3 44.22 -0.75 -20.22
C SER A 3 42.96 -1.63 -20.40
N SER A 4 41.79 -1.05 -20.12
CA SER A 4 40.48 -1.32 -20.74
C SER A 4 40.04 -2.76 -21.03
N GLN A 5 38.94 -3.20 -20.41
CA GLN A 5 37.78 -3.76 -21.12
C GLN A 5 36.61 -4.01 -20.15
N LYS A 6 35.78 -2.97 -19.99
CA LYS A 6 34.43 -3.07 -19.44
C LYS A 6 33.50 -3.38 -20.62
N ALA A 7 33.04 -4.61 -20.73
CA ALA A 7 31.98 -4.97 -21.65
C ALA A 7 31.04 -5.96 -20.96
N SER A 8 29.80 -5.53 -20.72
CA SER A 8 28.62 -6.38 -20.92
C SER A 8 27.33 -5.62 -20.61
N ALA A 9 26.46 -5.66 -21.61
CA ALA A 9 25.02 -5.40 -21.63
C ALA A 9 24.54 -3.93 -21.76
N PRO A 10 23.78 -3.62 -22.83
CA PRO A 10 22.89 -2.48 -22.82
C PRO A 10 21.73 -2.82 -21.89
N PHE A 11 21.56 -2.07 -20.81
CA PHE A 11 20.34 -2.11 -20.02
C PHE A 11 19.22 -1.42 -20.83
N SER A 12 18.76 -2.11 -21.86
CA SER A 12 17.45 -1.87 -22.46
C SER A 12 16.44 -2.61 -21.61
N ALA A 13 15.79 -1.89 -20.71
CA ALA A 13 14.38 -2.09 -20.41
C ALA A 13 13.95 -0.93 -19.51
N ASN A 14 13.27 -0.01 -20.15
CA ASN A 14 12.30 0.89 -19.57
C ASN A 14 11.51 0.19 -18.46
N SER A 15 11.92 0.40 -17.22
CA SER A 15 11.03 0.32 -16.08
C SER A 15 11.50 1.43 -15.19
N PHE A 16 10.75 2.53 -15.21
CA PHE A 16 10.74 3.46 -14.10
C PHE A 16 10.40 2.62 -12.87
N GLY A 17 11.43 2.02 -12.26
CA GLY A 17 11.43 1.53 -10.91
C GLY A 17 11.16 2.77 -10.10
N ALA A 18 9.88 3.10 -9.98
CA ALA A 18 9.41 4.10 -9.08
C ALA A 18 10.06 3.71 -7.76
N PHE A 19 11.01 4.54 -7.32
CA PHE A 19 11.49 4.54 -5.95
C PHE A 19 10.30 5.00 -5.12
N VAL A 20 9.33 4.10 -4.98
CA VAL A 20 8.21 4.23 -4.07
C VAL A 20 8.91 4.04 -2.74
N SER A 21 9.18 5.15 -2.06
CA SER A 21 9.53 5.08 -0.63
C SER A 21 8.54 4.10 0.01
N PRO A 22 8.98 3.14 0.84
CA PRO A 22 8.10 2.08 1.35
C PRO A 22 6.89 2.60 2.15
N ASN A 23 6.80 3.92 2.36
CA ASN A 23 5.70 4.66 2.97
C ASN A 23 4.75 5.37 1.98
N THR A 24 4.99 5.34 0.67
CA THR A 24 4.04 5.87 -0.31
C THR A 24 2.98 4.81 -0.54
N LEU A 25 2.03 4.73 0.41
CA LEU A 25 0.70 4.20 0.16
C LEU A 25 0.22 4.80 -1.16
N ASN A 26 0.18 3.99 -2.22
CA ASN A 26 -0.32 4.45 -3.51
C ASN A 26 -1.75 4.94 -3.28
N LEU A 27 -2.00 6.25 -3.46
CA LEU A 27 -3.31 6.86 -3.18
C LEU A 27 -4.44 6.15 -3.93
N SER A 28 -4.18 5.55 -5.10
CA SER A 28 -5.18 4.75 -5.81
C SER A 28 -5.59 3.49 -5.03
N SER A 29 -4.66 2.84 -4.33
CA SER A 29 -4.92 1.67 -3.49
C SER A 29 -5.73 2.03 -2.24
N PHE A 30 -5.43 3.17 -1.62
CA PHE A 30 -6.20 3.67 -0.49
C PHE A 30 -7.64 4.03 -0.90
N THR A 31 -7.80 4.74 -2.02
CA THR A 31 -9.14 5.08 -2.55
C THR A 31 -9.94 3.82 -2.90
N LYS A 32 -9.30 2.83 -3.54
CA LYS A 32 -9.94 1.53 -3.83
C LYS A 32 -10.35 0.79 -2.54
N LEU A 33 -9.49 0.80 -1.53
CA LEU A 33 -9.78 0.23 -0.21
C LEU A 33 -10.99 0.91 0.43
N MET A 34 -10.98 2.24 0.48
CA MET A 34 -12.06 3.01 1.10
C MET A 34 -13.39 2.80 0.38
N LYS A 35 -13.38 2.80 -0.96
CA LYS A 35 -14.57 2.55 -1.76
C LYS A 35 -15.14 1.15 -1.49
N LYS A 36 -14.31 0.11 -1.46
CA LYS A 36 -14.75 -1.25 -1.16
C LYS A 36 -15.31 -1.39 0.26
N LEU A 37 -14.71 -0.73 1.24
CA LEU A 37 -15.21 -0.75 2.62
C LEU A 37 -16.57 -0.07 2.72
N GLN A 38 -16.79 1.05 2.01
CA GLN A 38 -18.10 1.69 1.93
C GLN A 38 -19.15 0.86 1.17
N GLU A 39 -18.73 0.09 0.16
CA GLU A 39 -19.61 -0.82 -0.58
C GLU A 39 -20.07 -2.00 0.29
N ILE A 40 -19.20 -2.51 1.16
CA ILE A 40 -19.51 -3.65 2.05
C ILE A 40 -20.25 -3.19 3.32
N HIS A 41 -19.92 -2.01 3.85
CA HIS A 41 -20.47 -1.45 5.09
C HIS A 41 -21.13 -0.09 4.82
N PRO A 42 -22.26 -0.05 4.10
CA PRO A 42 -22.97 1.20 3.79
C PRO A 42 -23.49 1.92 5.04
N GLU A 43 -23.70 1.21 6.14
CA GLU A 43 -24.08 1.74 7.46
C GLU A 43 -22.93 2.46 8.18
N ALA A 44 -21.68 2.19 7.80
CA ALA A 44 -20.52 2.84 8.37
C ALA A 44 -20.27 4.18 7.67
N SER A 45 -20.26 5.27 8.43
CA SER A 45 -19.83 6.56 7.91
C SER A 45 -18.36 6.52 7.52
N ARG A 46 -17.97 7.41 6.60
CA ARG A 46 -16.57 7.55 6.17
C ARG A 46 -15.62 7.73 7.37
N ASP A 47 -16.04 8.51 8.36
CA ASP A 47 -15.24 8.77 9.56
C ASP A 47 -15.03 7.49 10.38
N LYS A 48 -16.09 6.68 10.57
CA LYS A 48 -15.97 5.37 11.23
C LYS A 48 -14.99 4.45 10.51
N ILE A 49 -15.01 4.43 9.16
CA ILE A 49 -14.07 3.64 8.36
C ILE A 49 -12.64 4.13 8.56
N VAL A 50 -12.42 5.45 8.61
CA VAL A 50 -11.09 6.02 8.87
C VAL A 50 -10.63 5.68 10.29
N ASP A 51 -11.49 5.82 11.30
CA ASP A 51 -11.17 5.47 12.68
C ASP A 51 -10.80 3.99 12.83
N ALA A 52 -11.56 3.10 12.18
CA ALA A 52 -11.25 1.69 12.14
C ALA A 52 -9.89 1.41 11.45
N LEU A 53 -9.59 2.08 10.33
CA LEU A 53 -8.29 1.96 9.66
C LEU A 53 -7.13 2.48 10.52
N LEU A 54 -7.35 3.55 11.28
CA LEU A 54 -6.38 4.07 12.24
C LEU A 54 -6.12 3.06 13.36
N GLU A 55 -7.16 2.36 13.80
CA GLU A 55 -7.03 1.32 14.81
C GLU A 55 -6.27 0.08 14.27
N VAL A 56 -6.58 -0.36 13.04
CA VAL A 56 -5.77 -1.40 12.35
C VAL A 56 -4.30 -0.98 12.25
N ARG A 57 -4.04 0.30 11.95
CA ARG A 57 -2.67 0.85 11.89
C ARG A 57 -1.98 0.81 13.24
N LYS A 58 -2.65 1.21 14.33
CA LYS A 58 -2.09 1.12 15.69
C LYS A 58 -1.77 -0.32 16.06
N ASN A 59 -2.67 -1.25 15.75
CA ASN A 59 -2.50 -2.68 15.99
C ASN A 59 -1.37 -3.30 15.15
N ASN A 60 -0.98 -2.67 14.04
CA ASN A 60 0.14 -3.09 13.19
C ASN A 60 1.39 -2.20 13.39
N LYS A 61 1.70 -1.83 14.63
CA LYS A 61 2.91 -1.07 15.01
C LYS A 61 3.04 0.29 14.31
N GLY A 62 1.91 0.90 13.95
CA GLY A 62 1.88 2.25 13.38
C GLY A 62 1.96 2.32 11.85
N ILE A 63 2.05 1.19 11.14
CA ILE A 63 2.07 1.15 9.67
C ILE A 63 1.01 0.21 9.11
N LEU A 64 0.52 0.48 7.91
CA LEU A 64 -0.30 -0.47 7.14
C LEU A 64 0.52 -1.11 6.00
N SER A 65 1.66 -0.52 5.66
CA SER A 65 2.64 -1.09 4.74
C SER A 65 3.14 -2.42 5.33
N GLY A 66 2.98 -3.50 4.57
CA GLY A 66 3.26 -4.87 5.03
C GLY A 66 2.02 -5.75 5.21
N LEU A 67 0.81 -5.16 5.27
CA LEU A 67 -0.44 -5.90 5.16
C LEU A 67 -0.94 -5.93 3.71
N SER A 68 -1.50 -7.06 3.30
CA SER A 68 -2.24 -7.12 2.04
C SER A 68 -3.53 -6.28 2.15
N ILE A 69 -4.01 -5.73 1.02
CA ILE A 69 -5.26 -4.96 0.99
C ILE A 69 -6.42 -5.78 1.57
N SER A 70 -6.50 -7.07 1.23
CA SER A 70 -7.53 -7.97 1.78
C SER A 70 -7.44 -8.10 3.30
N SER A 71 -6.23 -8.22 3.86
CA SER A 71 -6.06 -8.31 5.32
C SER A 71 -6.42 -7.00 6.01
N ILE A 72 -6.11 -5.85 5.41
CA ILE A 72 -6.54 -4.55 5.93
C ILE A 72 -8.07 -4.47 5.91
N MET A 73 -8.72 -4.86 4.82
CA MET A 73 -10.18 -4.88 4.72
C MET A 73 -10.83 -5.77 5.78
N GLU A 74 -10.35 -6.99 5.94
CA GLU A 74 -10.88 -7.96 6.90
C GLU A 74 -10.76 -7.42 8.33
N ARG A 75 -9.57 -6.95 8.72
CA ARG A 75 -9.35 -6.38 10.05
C ARG A 75 -10.18 -5.12 10.29
N THR A 76 -10.36 -4.29 9.27
CA THR A 76 -11.22 -3.10 9.37
C THR A 76 -12.68 -3.49 9.52
N SER A 77 -13.13 -4.53 8.81
CA SER A 77 -14.50 -5.05 8.87
C SER A 77 -14.85 -5.71 10.20
N VAL A 78 -13.85 -6.16 10.97
CA VAL A 78 -14.06 -6.67 12.33
C VAL A 78 -14.27 -5.53 13.35
N ILE A 79 -13.81 -4.32 13.03
CA ILE A 79 -13.91 -3.14 13.91
C ILE A 79 -15.17 -2.32 13.62
N LEU A 80 -15.62 -2.33 12.36
CA LEU A 80 -16.86 -1.69 11.91
C LEU A 80 -18.10 -2.48 12.35
#